data_AF-A0A502GKV4-F1
#
_entry.id   AF-A0A502GKV4-F1
#
_cell.length_a   1.000
_cell.length_b   1.000
_cell.length_c   1.000
_cell.angle_alpha   90.00
_cell.angle_beta   90.00
_cell.angle_gamma   90.00
#
_symmetry.space_group_name_H-M   'P 1'
#
loop_
_entity.id
_entity.type
_entity.pdbx_description
1 polymer ?
#
loop_
_entity_poly.entity_id
_entity_poly.type
_entity_poly.pdbx_seq_one_letter_code
_entity_poly.pdbx_strand_id
1 'polypeptide(L)' 'MKELGLFLIFVGIIATALPMINPTGNYVFLDWMNNWGPNAAWAIRGGITLLGFVLWRVGGRRG' A
#
# COMPACT_ATOMS: atom_id res chain seq x y z
N MET A 1 10.97 -13.76 1.72
CA MET A 1 10.87 -12.53 0.87
C MET A 1 9.59 -12.51 0.05
N LYS A 2 9.15 -13.65 -0.51
CA LYS A 2 7.86 -13.78 -1.22
C LYS A 2 6.67 -13.46 -0.31
N GLU A 3 6.63 -13.95 0.93
CA GLU A 3 5.51 -13.66 1.85
C GLU A 3 5.46 -12.18 2.25
N LEU A 4 6.61 -11.54 2.49
CA LEU A 4 6.70 -10.10 2.77
C LEU A 4 6.22 -9.26 1.58
N GLY A 5 6.57 -9.65 0.35
CA GLY A 5 6.07 -9.00 -0.85
C GLY A 5 4.55 -9.13 -0.99
N LEU A 6 4.01 -10.34 -0.79
CA LEU A 6 2.57 -10.59 -0.77
C LEU A 6 1.85 -9.77 0.31
N PHE A 7 2.38 -9.73 1.53
CA PHE A 7 1.84 -8.91 2.62
C PHE A 7 1.79 -7.42 2.24
N LEU A 8 2.88 -6.87 1.69
CA LEU A 8 2.94 -5.49 1.26
C LEU A 8 1.95 -5.18 0.12
N ILE A 9 1.75 -6.11 -0.81
CA ILE A 9 0.73 -5.99 -1.86
C ILE A 9 -0.66 -5.87 -1.24
N PHE A 10 -1.02 -6.78 -0.32
CA PHE A 10 -2.33 -6.73 0.33
C PHE A 10 -2.54 -5.45 1.14
N VAL A 11 -1.54 -5.04 1.92
CA VAL A 11 -1.59 -3.78 2.69
C VAL A 11 -1.74 -2.58 1.75
N GLY A 12 -0.98 -2.52 0.66
CA GLY A 12 -1.07 -1.46 -0.34
C GLY A 12 -2.43 -1.39 -1.02
N ILE A 13 -2.98 -2.55 -1.41
CA ILE A 13 -4.32 -2.64 -2.00
C ILE A 13 -5.40 -2.19 -1.01
N ILE A 14 -5.37 -2.67 0.23
CA ILE A 14 -6.33 -2.28 1.27
C ILE A 14 -6.24 -0.77 1.54
N ALA A 15 -5.02 -0.24 1.67
CA ALA A 15 -4.79 1.19 1.87
C ALA A 15 -5.28 2.06 0.71
N THR A 16 -5.32 1.50 -0.50
CA THR A 16 -5.83 2.16 -1.72
C THR A 16 -7.35 2.05 -1.83
N ALA A 17 -7.91 0.86 -1.53
CA ALA A 17 -9.33 0.56 -1.68
C ALA A 17 -10.20 1.20 -0.58
N LEU A 18 -9.71 1.28 0.66
CA LEU A 18 -10.46 1.87 1.79
C LEU A 18 -10.96 3.30 1.51
N PRO A 19 -10.11 4.26 1.05
CA PRO A 19 -10.57 5.58 0.66
C PRO A 19 -11.58 5.60 -0.51
N MET A 20 -11.65 4.54 -1.33
CA MET A 20 -12.60 4.46 -2.45
C MET A 20 -13.98 3.98 -1.99
N ILE A 21 -14.01 3.05 -1.02
CA ILE A 21 -15.26 2.49 -0.46
C ILE A 21 -15.87 3.44 0.57
N ASN A 22 -15.02 4.07 1.39
CA ASN A 22 -15.45 5.00 2.44
C ASN A 22 -14.54 6.25 2.46
N PRO A 23 -14.79 7.22 1.56
CA PRO A 23 -13.95 8.41 1.39
C PRO A 23 -13.92 9.32 2.62
N THR A 24 -14.96 9.27 3.45
CA THR A 24 -15.09 10.06 4.68
C THR A 24 -14.66 9.28 5.93
N GLY A 25 -14.25 8.02 5.76
CA GLY A 25 -13.78 7.17 6.85
C GLY A 25 -12.46 7.66 7.42
N ASN A 26 -12.44 7.92 8.73
CA ASN A 26 -11.21 8.28 9.43
C ASN A 26 -10.50 7.00 9.90
N TYR A 27 -9.50 6.58 9.12
CA TYR A 27 -8.70 5.40 9.40
C TYR A 27 -7.40 5.82 10.06
N VAL A 28 -7.28 5.64 11.38
CA VAL A 28 -6.12 6.07 12.19
C VAL A 28 -4.76 5.71 11.56
N PHE A 29 -4.65 4.51 10.95
CA PHE A 29 -3.42 4.04 10.30
C PHE A 29 -3.18 4.59 8.88
N LEU A 30 -4.19 5.15 8.22
CA LEU A 30 -4.05 5.80 6.91
C LEU A 30 -3.99 7.32 7.04
N ASP A 31 -4.45 7.87 8.17
CA ASP A 31 -4.60 9.30 8.37
C ASP A 31 -3.25 10.01 8.40
N TRP A 32 -2.21 9.35 8.92
CA TRP A 32 -0.84 9.86 8.86
C TRP A 32 -0.37 10.09 7.42
N MET A 33 -0.86 9.32 6.43
CA MET A 33 -0.53 9.53 5.02
C MET A 33 -1.25 10.76 4.47
N ASN A 34 -2.48 11.01 4.93
CA ASN A 34 -3.25 12.19 4.54
C ASN A 34 -2.64 13.49 5.05
N ASN A 35 -1.86 13.46 6.15
CA ASN A 35 -1.12 14.63 6.66
C ASN A 35 -0.07 15.18 5.69
N TRP A 36 0.42 14.36 4.76
CA TRP A 36 1.35 14.78 3.71
C TRP A 36 0.63 15.42 2.50
N GLY A 37 -0.71 15.47 2.54
CA GLY A 37 -1.57 15.95 1.49
C GLY A 37 -2.06 14.84 0.55
N PRO A 38 -3.11 15.12 -0.25
CA PRO A 38 -3.78 14.10 -1.08
C PRO A 38 -2.84 13.41 -2.07
N ASN A 39 -2.00 14.18 -2.77
CA ASN A 39 -1.09 13.64 -3.79
C ASN A 39 -0.02 12.74 -3.18
N ALA A 40 0.55 13.13 -2.04
CA ALA A 40 1.53 12.31 -1.32
C ALA A 40 0.88 11.04 -0.77
N ALA A 41 -0.34 11.11 -0.24
CA ALA A 41 -1.07 9.94 0.25
C ALA A 41 -1.28 8.89 -0.87
N TRP A 42 -1.69 9.33 -2.06
CA TRP A 42 -1.83 8.44 -3.22
C TRP A 42 -0.49 7.89 -3.71
N ALA A 43 0.58 8.70 -3.68
CA ALA A 43 1.92 8.24 -4.03
C ALA A 43 2.44 7.17 -3.04
N ILE A 44 2.18 7.32 -1.73
CA ILE A 44 2.56 6.33 -0.71
C ILE A 44 1.76 5.03 -0.91
N ARG A 45 0.44 5.11 -1.08
CA ARG A 45 -0.44 3.95 -1.34
C ARG A 45 0.00 3.17 -2.57
N GLY A 46 0.20 3.88 -3.69
CA GLY A 46 0.69 3.30 -4.93
C GLY A 46 2.11 2.75 -4.80
N GLY A 47 2.99 3.47 -4.12
CA GLY A 47 4.38 3.09 -3.87
C GLY A 47 4.51 1.80 -3.07
N ILE A 48 3.75 1.65 -1.98
CA ILE A 48 3.74 0.42 -1.16
C ILE A 48 3.24 -0.77 -1.99
N THR A 49 2.18 -0.57 -2.78
CA THR A 49 1.62 -1.61 -3.66
C THR A 49 2.65 -2.06 -4.72
N LEU A 50 3.30 -1.10 -5.38
CA LEU A 50 4.32 -1.36 -6.41
C LEU A 50 5.57 -2.01 -5.80
N LEU A 51 6.01 -1.55 -4.64
CA LEU A 51 7.16 -2.09 -3.92
C LEU A 51 6.89 -3.54 -3.49
N GLY A 52 5.70 -3.83 -2.96
CA GLY A 52 5.27 -5.18 -2.65
C GLY A 52 5.31 -6.10 -3.88
N PHE A 53 4.82 -5.61 -5.03
CA PHE A 53 4.87 -6.34 -6.30
C PHE A 53 6.31 -6.64 -6.75
N VAL A 54 7.20 -5.65 -6.68
CA VAL A 54 8.62 -5.82 -7.01
C VAL A 54 9.28 -6.83 -6.06
N LEU A 55 9.04 -6.73 -4.76
CA LEU A 55 9.59 -7.66 -3.76
C LEU A 55 9.08 -9.09 -3.94
N TRP A 56 7.80 -9.25 -4.26
CA TRP A 56 7.24 -10.56 -4.59
C TRP A 56 7.91 -11.16 -5.83
N ARG A 57 8.04 -10.37 -6.90
CA ARG A 57 8.64 -10.82 -8.17
C ARG A 57 10.13 -11.11 -8.04
N VAL A 58 10.89 -10.26 -7.35
CA VAL A 58 12.35 -10.43 -7.16
C VAL A 58 12.64 -11.51 -6.13
N GLY A 59 11.93 -11.51 -5.00
CA GLY A 59 12.02 -12.56 -3.99
C GLY A 59 11.61 -13.92 -4.53
N GLY A 60 10.77 -13.95 -5.57
CA GLY A 60 10.35 -15.18 -6.21
C GLY A 60 11.36 -15.86 -7.10
N ARG A 61 12.40 -15.14 -7.56
CA ARG A 61 13.50 -15.69 -8.38
C ARG A 61 14.65 -16.30 -7.57
N ARG A 62 14.64 -16.15 -6.24
CA ARG A 62 15.73 -16.57 -5.35
C ARG A 62 15.42 -17.83 -4.54
N GLY A 63 14.29 -18.50 -4.79
CA GLY A 63 13.88 -19.73 -4.12
C GLY A 63 13.32 -20.73 -5.11
#